data_AF-A0A6I1Z9C3-F1
#
_entry.id   AF-A0A6I1Z9C3-F1
#
_cell.length_a   1.000
_cell.length_b   1.000
_cell.length_c   1.000
_cell.angle_alpha   90.00
_cell.angle_beta   90.00
_cell.angle_gamma   90.00
#
_symmetry.space_group_name_H-M   'P 1'
#
loop_
_entity.id
_entity.type
_entity.pdbx_description
1 polymer ?
#
loop_
_entity_poly.entity_id
_entity_poly.type
_entity_poly.pdbx_seq_one_letter_code
_entity_poly.pdbx_strand_id
1 'polypeptide(L)'
;MLGAVMPVWYIGSLVLVGIWAVAGWHHHGTGLVVTVGALLILSVAMSLLLLVPINNRNKTWTPENRPKDWKEQMNRWERWHYVRVAVIIAAFALLVAALT
;
A
#
# COMPACT_ATOMS: atom_id res chain seq x y z
N MET A 1 8.27 -16.77 -2.56
CA MET A 1 7.79 -16.78 -1.15
C MET A 1 7.71 -15.39 -0.51
N LEU A 2 8.29 -14.33 -1.09
CA LEU A 2 8.18 -12.95 -0.59
C LEU A 2 6.74 -12.44 -0.37
N GLY A 3 5.79 -12.85 -1.21
CA GLY A 3 4.39 -12.42 -1.09
C GLY A 3 3.65 -12.92 0.16
N ALA A 4 4.12 -13.98 0.82
CA ALA A 4 3.51 -14.51 2.04
C ALA A 4 3.91 -13.73 3.29
N VAL A 5 5.09 -13.09 3.27
CA VAL A 5 5.63 -12.32 4.41
C VAL A 5 5.24 -10.84 4.32
N MET A 6 4.89 -10.36 3.13
CA MET A 6 4.41 -8.99 2.87
C MET A 6 3.29 -8.52 3.84
N PRO A 7 2.27 -9.32 4.18
CA PRO A 7 1.22 -8.91 5.12
C PRO A 7 1.77 -8.59 6.51
N VAL A 8 2.75 -9.35 6.99
CA VAL A 8 3.37 -9.13 8.31
C VAL A 8 4.06 -7.77 8.35
N TRP A 9 4.83 -7.42 7.31
CA TRP A 9 5.50 -6.13 7.21
C TRP A 9 4.54 -4.96 7.08
N TYR A 10 3.43 -5.12 6.34
CA TYR A 10 2.39 -4.09 6.25
C TYR A 10 1.68 -3.86 7.59
N ILE A 11 1.24 -4.94 8.24
CA ILE A 11 0.55 -4.87 9.52
C ILE A 11 1.47 -4.32 10.60
N GLY A 12 2.71 -4.81 10.68
CA GLY A 12 3.72 -4.33 11.63
C GLY A 12 4.02 -2.84 11.45
N SER A 13 4.23 -2.40 10.20
CA SER A 13 4.45 -0.96 9.91
C SER A 13 3.24 -0.11 10.28
N LEU A 14 2.02 -0.57 9.99
CA LEU A 14 0.79 0.15 10.32
C LEU A 14 0.60 0.29 11.85
N VAL A 15 0.89 -0.79 12.59
CA VAL A 15 0.83 -0.81 14.05
C VAL A 15 1.87 0.14 14.64
N LEU A 16 3.10 0.13 14.14
CA LEU A 16 4.16 1.04 14.61
C LEU A 16 3.81 2.51 14.36
N VAL A 17 3.27 2.84 13.18
CA VAL A 17 2.79 4.21 12.89
C VAL A 17 1.62 4.58 13.82
N GLY A 18 0.69 3.66 14.07
CA GLY A 18 -0.42 3.88 15.01
C GLY A 18 0.07 4.15 16.43
N ILE A 19 1.04 3.37 16.93
CA ILE A 19 1.65 3.57 18.25
C ILE A 19 2.33 4.93 18.33
N TRP A 20 3.09 5.32 17.31
CA TRP A 20 3.78 6.61 17.27
C TRP A 20 2.80 7.79 17.23
N ALA A 21 1.73 7.69 16.44
CA ALA A 21 0.67 8.70 16.40
C ALA A 21 -0.05 8.87 17.75
N VAL A 22 -0.29 7.76 18.47
CA VAL A 22 -0.91 7.79 19.80
C VAL A 22 0.04 8.39 20.84
N ALA A 23 1.33 8.03 20.77
CA ALA A 23 2.34 8.55 21.69
C ALA A 23 2.64 10.05 21.48
N GLY A 24 2.49 10.58 20.26
CA GLY A 24 2.74 11.97 19.89
C GLY A 24 1.55 12.93 20.01
N TRP A 25 0.42 12.51 20.58
CA TRP A 25 -0.87 13.22 20.54
C TRP A 25 -0.85 14.67 21.07
N HIS A 26 0.15 15.06 21.87
CA HIS A 26 0.26 16.40 22.47
C HIS A 26 1.08 17.43 21.66
N HIS A 27 1.56 17.10 20.45
CA HIS A 27 2.37 18.02 19.63
C HIS A 27 1.59 18.62 18.45
N HIS A 28 1.97 19.84 18.02
CA HIS A 28 1.34 20.69 16.99
C HIS A 28 1.30 20.11 15.55
N GLY A 29 1.39 18.78 15.37
CA GLY A 29 1.41 18.07 14.07
C GLY A 29 0.26 17.08 13.84
N THR A 30 -0.75 17.03 14.72
CA THR A 30 -1.79 15.98 14.72
C THR A 30 -2.53 15.82 13.39
N GLY A 31 -2.82 16.92 12.68
CA GLY A 31 -3.54 16.88 11.39
C GLY A 31 -2.75 16.22 10.27
N LEU A 32 -1.43 16.45 10.20
CA LEU A 32 -0.55 15.81 9.22
C LEU A 32 -0.42 14.31 9.52
N VAL A 33 -0.24 13.94 10.79
CA VAL A 33 -0.11 12.53 11.21
C VAL A 33 -1.39 11.73 10.89
N VAL A 34 -2.58 12.30 11.12
CA VAL A 34 -3.86 11.67 10.72
C VAL A 34 -3.93 11.48 9.21
N THR A 35 -3.51 12.48 8.43
CA THR A 35 -3.49 12.41 6.96
C THR A 35 -2.53 11.32 6.47
N VAL A 36 -1.35 11.20 7.07
CA VAL A 36 -0.40 10.11 6.81
C VAL A 36 -1.05 8.75 7.06
N GLY A 37 -1.70 8.57 8.21
CA GLY A 37 -2.41 7.34 8.55
C GLY A 37 -3.47 6.97 7.51
N ALA A 38 -4.28 7.95 7.08
CA ALA A 38 -5.30 7.74 6.06
C ALA A 38 -4.72 7.30 4.71
N LEU A 39 -3.62 7.92 4.25
CA LEU A 39 -2.95 7.56 3.00
C LEU A 39 -2.35 6.14 3.06
N LEU A 40 -1.81 5.74 4.22
CA LEU A 40 -1.29 4.37 4.40
C LEU A 40 -2.42 3.33 4.40
N ILE A 41 -3.54 3.61 5.07
CA ILE A 41 -4.74 2.75 5.03
C ILE A 41 -5.26 2.63 3.59
N LEU A 42 -5.35 3.75 2.86
CA LEU A 42 -5.73 3.75 1.44
C LEU A 42 -4.79 2.87 0.60
N SER A 43 -3.48 2.96 0.81
CA SER A 43 -2.50 2.12 0.13
C SER A 43 -2.69 0.62 0.41
N VAL A 44 -3.05 0.25 1.64
CA VAL A 44 -3.37 -1.15 1.98
C VAL A 44 -4.66 -1.58 1.27
N ALA A 45 -5.71 -0.76 1.29
CA ALA A 45 -6.97 -1.05 0.61
C ALA A 45 -6.77 -1.23 -0.91
N MET A 46 -5.99 -0.35 -1.56
CA MET A 46 -5.62 -0.50 -2.97
C MET A 46 -4.94 -1.84 -3.24
N SER A 47 -4.02 -2.26 -2.38
CA SER A 47 -3.34 -3.56 -2.54
C SER A 47 -4.34 -4.71 -2.51
N LEU A 48 -5.17 -4.77 -1.47
CA LEU A 48 -6.11 -5.88 -1.24
C LEU A 48 -7.20 -5.96 -2.29
N LEU A 49 -7.74 -4.81 -2.71
CA LEU A 49 -8.89 -4.74 -3.62
C LEU A 49 -8.49 -4.77 -5.10
N LEU A 50 -7.31 -4.24 -5.46
CA LEU A 50 -6.94 -4.02 -6.85
C LEU A 50 -5.75 -4.89 -7.29
N LEU A 51 -4.69 -5.00 -6.49
CA LEU A 51 -3.45 -5.66 -6.89
C LEU A 51 -3.44 -7.16 -6.58
N VAL A 52 -3.82 -7.54 -5.36
CA VAL A 52 -3.80 -8.93 -4.88
C VAL A 52 -4.70 -9.86 -5.72
N PRO A 53 -5.92 -9.47 -6.12
CA PRO A 53 -6.77 -10.33 -6.94
C PRO A 53 -6.15 -10.67 -8.29
N ILE A 54 -5.53 -9.68 -8.95
CA ILE A 54 -4.81 -9.90 -10.22
C ILE A 54 -3.60 -10.80 -10.00
N ASN A 55 -2.84 -10.56 -8.92
CA ASN A 55 -1.67 -11.37 -8.60
C ASN A 55 -2.05 -12.84 -8.31
N ASN A 56 -3.17 -13.07 -7.64
CA ASN A 56 -3.67 -14.43 -7.37
C ASN A 56 -4.12 -15.15 -8.64
N ARG A 57 -4.71 -14.44 -9.61
CA ARG A 57 -5.01 -15.01 -10.94
C ARG A 57 -3.71 -15.32 -11.70
N ASN A 58 -2.76 -14.40 -11.71
CA ASN A 58 -1.49 -14.57 -12.39
C ASN A 58 -0.71 -15.81 -11.90
N LYS A 59 -0.81 -16.15 -10.60
CA LYS A 59 -0.19 -17.37 -10.04
C LYS A 59 -0.69 -18.67 -10.69
N THR A 60 -1.90 -18.70 -11.26
CA THR A 60 -2.46 -19.90 -11.88
C THR A 60 -2.18 -19.96 -13.39
N TRP A 61 -1.54 -18.94 -13.96
CA TRP A 61 -1.28 -18.86 -15.38
C TRP A 61 -0.04 -19.67 -15.77
N THR A 62 -0.16 -20.38 -16.88
CA THR A 62 0.92 -21.03 -17.63
C THR A 62 0.98 -20.42 -19.04
N PRO A 63 2.07 -20.62 -19.79
CA PRO A 63 2.15 -20.14 -21.17
C PRO A 63 0.97 -20.61 -22.06
N GLU A 64 0.42 -21.79 -21.77
CA GLU A 64 -0.64 -22.44 -22.54
C GLU A 64 -2.05 -21.99 -22.12
N ASN A 65 -2.25 -21.63 -20.85
CA ASN A 65 -3.59 -21.39 -20.29
C ASN A 65 -3.93 -19.91 -20.01
N ARG A 66 -2.96 -19.00 -20.19
CA ARG A 66 -3.15 -17.58 -19.88
C ARG A 66 -4.33 -17.00 -20.68
N PRO A 67 -5.20 -16.20 -20.06
CA PRO A 67 -6.37 -15.66 -20.74
C PRO A 67 -5.95 -14.63 -21.81
N LYS A 68 -6.78 -14.43 -22.84
CA LYS A 68 -6.45 -13.53 -23.96
C LYS A 68 -6.18 -12.08 -23.52
N ASP A 69 -6.80 -11.64 -22.43
CA ASP A 69 -6.69 -10.30 -21.85
C ASP A 69 -5.54 -10.15 -20.83
N TRP A 70 -4.65 -11.14 -20.71
CA TRP A 70 -3.58 -11.13 -19.69
C TRP A 70 -2.73 -9.84 -19.69
N LYS A 71 -2.48 -9.26 -20.88
CA LYS A 71 -1.75 -7.99 -21.02
C LYS A 71 -2.51 -6.81 -20.44
N GLU A 72 -3.82 -6.74 -20.65
CA GLU A 72 -4.66 -5.68 -20.11
C GLU A 72 -4.74 -5.79 -18.58
N GLN A 73 -4.83 -7.00 -18.05
CA GLN A 73 -4.77 -7.25 -16.61
C GLN A 73 -3.43 -6.80 -16.03
N MET A 74 -2.31 -7.08 -16.71
CA MET A 74 -0.98 -6.65 -16.26
C MET A 74 -0.81 -5.13 -16.32
N ASN A 75 -1.23 -4.48 -17.42
CA ASN A 75 -1.18 -3.02 -17.56
C ASN A 75 -2.02 -2.32 -16.48
N ARG A 76 -3.20 -2.88 -16.15
CA ARG A 76 -4.05 -2.35 -15.07
C ARG A 76 -3.36 -2.52 -13.71
N TRP A 77 -2.72 -3.66 -13.48
CA TRP A 77 -1.94 -3.90 -12.27
C TRP A 77 -0.80 -2.88 -12.13
N GLU A 78 -0.03 -2.64 -13.20
CA GLU A 78 1.07 -1.66 -13.20
C GLU A 78 0.59 -0.24 -12.88
N ARG A 79 -0.50 0.20 -13.52
CA ARG A 79 -1.08 1.52 -13.25
C ARG A 79 -1.45 1.69 -11.78
N TRP A 80 -2.19 0.74 -11.21
CA TRP A 80 -2.58 0.80 -9.81
C TRP A 80 -1.39 0.66 -8.86
N HIS A 81 -0.37 -0.11 -9.24
CA HIS A 81 0.88 -0.20 -8.51
C HIS A 81 1.59 1.15 -8.44
N TYR A 82 1.75 1.85 -9.56
CA TYR A 82 2.37 3.17 -9.59
C TYR A 82 1.59 4.22 -8.80
N VAL A 83 0.25 4.24 -8.92
CA VAL A 83 -0.58 5.15 -8.11
C VAL A 83 -0.39 4.86 -6.62
N ARG A 84 -0.38 3.57 -6.24
CA ARG A 84 -0.14 3.18 -4.85
C ARG A 84 1.25 3.61 -4.35
N VAL A 85 2.29 3.47 -5.17
CA VAL A 85 3.65 3.95 -4.83
C VAL A 85 3.65 5.46 -4.62
N ALA A 86 2.98 6.24 -5.48
CA ALA A 86 2.86 7.69 -5.31
C ALA A 86 2.14 8.07 -4.00
N VAL A 87 1.07 7.36 -3.63
CA VAL A 87 0.37 7.54 -2.35
C VAL A 87 1.30 7.29 -1.16
N ILE A 88 2.11 6.21 -1.22
CA ILE A 88 3.08 5.90 -0.17
C ILE A 88 4.14 7.00 -0.07
N ILE A 89 4.70 7.46 -1.20
CA ILE A 89 5.69 8.55 -1.23
C ILE A 89 5.11 9.82 -0.60
N ALA A 90 3.88 10.20 -0.96
CA ALA A 90 3.21 11.35 -0.38
C ALA A 90 3.01 11.20 1.13
N ALA A 91 2.60 10.01 1.60
CA ALA A 91 2.47 9.73 3.03
C ALA A 91 3.81 9.90 3.78
N PHE A 92 4.91 9.39 3.23
CA PHE A 92 6.24 9.56 3.83
C PHE A 92 6.72 11.01 3.79
N ALA A 93 6.48 11.75 2.71
CA ALA A 93 6.83 13.17 2.62
C ALA A 93 6.07 14.01 3.66
N LEU A 94 4.76 13.76 3.83
CA LEU A 94 3.95 14.40 4.86
C LEU A 94 4.41 14.03 6.27
N LEU A 95 4.83 12.77 6.48
CA LEU A 95 5.38 12.34 7.76
C LEU A 95 6.68 13.09 8.07
N VAL A 96 7.58 13.26 7.10
CA VAL A 96 8.80 14.07 7.27
C VAL A 96 8.47 15.53 7.56
N ALA A 97 7.50 16.13 6.86
CA ALA A 97 7.06 17.50 7.10
C ALA A 97 6.39 17.68 8.48
N ALA A 98 5.83 16.62 9.06
CA ALA A 98 5.27 16.65 10.42
C ALA A 98 6.35 16.58 11.52
N LEU A 99 7.61 16.29 11.17
CA LEU A 99 8.75 16.27 12.11
C LEU A 99 9.43 17.64 12.26
N THR A 100 9.11 18.61 11.39
CA THR A 100 9.64 19.97 11.42
C THR A 100 8.66 20.94 12.07
#